data_AF-B3XKY3-F1
#
_entry.id   AF-B3XKY3-F1
#
_cell.length_a   1.000
_cell.length_b   1.000
_cell.length_c   1.000
_cell.angle_alpha   90.00
_cell.angle_beta   90.00
_cell.angle_gamma   90.00
#
_symmetry.space_group_name_H-M   'P 1'
#
loop_
_entity.id
_entity.type
_entity.pdbx_description
1 polymer ?
#
loop_
_entity_poly.entity_id
_entity_poly.type
_entity_poly.pdbx_seq_one_letter_code
_entity_poly.pdbx_strand_id
1 'polypeptide(L)'
;MAKNPFNPTFGDVPKIYLDTDERAAKLVTTIKESDFARSFFITGVRGSGKTSFMTQVEHELNKDKNCFCIDLVNDESLLNSFIDQLRKISKTKLQQLVEELGLKSINFNKVQDGNKTAEVAKK
;
A
#
# COMPACT_ATOMS: atom_id res chain seq x y z
N MET A 1 -21.55 -20.98 10.14
CA MET A 1 -22.36 -19.75 10.19
C MET A 1 -21.82 -18.79 9.13
N ALA A 2 -22.66 -18.30 8.22
CA ALA A 2 -22.23 -17.43 7.13
C ALA A 2 -21.77 -16.08 7.70
N LYS A 3 -20.54 -15.65 7.38
CA LYS A 3 -19.96 -14.37 7.81
C LYS A 3 -20.72 -13.24 7.09
N ASN A 4 -21.20 -12.24 7.82
CA ASN A 4 -21.94 -11.11 7.23
C ASN A 4 -21.14 -10.47 6.09
N PRO A 5 -21.66 -10.44 4.84
CA PRO A 5 -20.94 -9.87 3.71
C PRO A 5 -20.89 -8.33 3.72
N PHE A 6 -21.65 -7.67 4.60
CA PHE A 6 -21.74 -6.21 4.74
C PHE A 6 -21.04 -5.67 6.00
N ASN A 7 -20.02 -6.37 6.50
CA ASN A 7 -19.28 -5.91 7.67
C ASN A 7 -18.58 -4.57 7.38
N PRO A 8 -18.88 -3.47 8.10
CA PRO A 8 -18.37 -2.14 7.79
C PRO A 8 -16.99 -1.88 8.39
N THR A 9 -16.20 -2.91 8.69
CA THR A 9 -14.86 -2.74 9.23
C THR A 9 -14.00 -1.98 8.22
N PHE A 10 -13.57 -0.78 8.60
CA PHE A 10 -12.65 0.02 7.80
C PHE A 10 -11.37 -0.79 7.51
N GLY A 11 -10.98 -0.85 6.23
CA GLY A 11 -9.77 -1.56 5.77
C GLY A 11 -10.03 -2.94 5.15
N ASP A 12 -11.20 -3.55 5.38
CA ASP A 12 -11.58 -4.75 4.63
C ASP A 12 -12.22 -4.35 3.29
N VAL A 13 -11.66 -4.86 2.18
CA VAL A 13 -12.29 -4.76 0.86
C VAL A 13 -13.67 -5.44 0.96
N PRO A 14 -14.79 -4.73 0.71
CA PRO A 14 -16.10 -5.36 0.72
C PRO A 14 -16.10 -6.50 -0.30
N LYS A 15 -16.47 -7.72 0.12
CA LYS A 15 -16.60 -8.86 -0.80
C LYS A 15 -17.62 -8.58 -1.92
N ILE A 16 -18.53 -7.65 -1.65
CA ILE A 16 -19.55 -7.20 -2.58
C ILE A 16 -19.45 -5.66 -2.62
N TYR A 17 -18.79 -5.14 -3.65
CA TYR A 17 -18.86 -3.73 -4.00
C TYR A 17 -20.15 -3.54 -4.81
N LEU A 18 -21.14 -2.88 -4.20
CA LEU A 18 -22.48 -2.73 -4.79
C LEU A 18 -22.53 -1.70 -5.92
N ASP A 19 -21.50 -0.87 -6.04
CA ASP A 19 -21.45 0.21 -7.02
C ASP A 19 -20.94 -0.37 -8.34
N THR A 20 -21.86 -0.59 -9.29
CA THR A 20 -21.63 -1.03 -10.68
C THR A 20 -21.02 0.06 -11.56
N ASP A 21 -20.53 1.14 -10.96
CA ASP A 21 -20.10 2.33 -11.67
C ASP A 21 -18.66 2.22 -12.18
N GLU A 22 -18.48 2.47 -13.49
CA GLU A 22 -17.19 2.49 -14.19
C GLU A 22 -16.24 3.62 -13.74
N ARG A 23 -16.68 4.52 -12.84
CA ARG A 23 -15.86 5.61 -12.26
C ARG A 23 -14.49 5.14 -11.78
N ALA A 24 -14.40 4.02 -11.07
CA ALA A 24 -13.13 3.52 -10.53
C ALA A 24 -12.19 3.11 -11.68
N ALA A 25 -12.70 2.34 -12.65
CA ALA A 25 -11.95 1.95 -13.84
C ALA A 25 -11.48 3.17 -14.66
N LYS A 26 -12.35 4.16 -14.84
CA LYS A 26 -12.02 5.41 -15.54
C LYS A 26 -10.91 6.19 -14.84
N LEU A 27 -10.94 6.27 -13.50
CA LEU A 27 -9.87 6.90 -12.73
C LEU A 27 -8.55 6.14 -12.89
N VAL A 28 -8.58 4.81 -12.84
CA VAL A 28 -7.40 3.95 -13.05
C VAL A 28 -6.80 4.18 -14.43
N THR A 29 -7.62 4.20 -15.49
CA THR A 29 -7.17 4.52 -16.85
C THR A 29 -6.53 5.89 -16.91
N THR A 30 -7.16 6.90 -16.29
CA THR A 30 -6.63 8.27 -16.25
C THR A 30 -5.27 8.34 -15.54
N ILE A 31 -5.07 7.56 -14.47
CA ILE A 31 -3.80 7.45 -13.76
C ILE A 31 -2.74 6.81 -14.68
N LYS A 32 -3.07 5.69 -15.34
CA LYS A 32 -2.13 4.92 -16.17
C LYS A 32 -1.71 5.63 -17.45
N GLU A 33 -2.62 6.38 -18.07
CA GLU A 33 -2.35 7.15 -19.30
C GLU A 33 -1.71 8.51 -19.01
N SER A 34 -1.41 8.82 -17.75
CA SER A 34 -0.80 10.09 -17.37
C SER A 34 0.71 10.09 -17.59
N ASP A 35 1.21 11.00 -18.43
CA ASP A 35 2.66 11.23 -18.58
C ASP A 35 3.30 11.89 -17.35
N PHE A 36 2.48 12.49 -16.47
CA PHE A 36 2.92 13.23 -15.30
C PHE A 36 2.29 12.71 -14.00
N ALA A 37 2.94 12.99 -12.87
CA ALA A 37 2.35 12.75 -11.55
C ALA A 37 1.09 13.62 -11.37
N ARG A 38 -0.05 12.98 -11.08
CA ARG A 38 -1.34 13.66 -10.84
C ARG A 38 -1.84 13.39 -9.43
N SER A 39 -2.46 14.42 -8.83
CA SER A 39 -3.15 14.33 -7.55
C SER A 39 -4.65 14.40 -7.76
N PHE A 40 -5.40 13.55 -7.07
CA PHE A 40 -6.86 13.49 -7.14
C PHE A 40 -7.45 13.69 -5.74
N PHE A 41 -8.48 14.54 -5.65
CA PHE A 41 -9.22 14.75 -4.40
C PHE A 41 -10.57 14.05 -4.49
N ILE A 42 -10.81 13.10 -3.59
CA ILE A 42 -12.08 12.37 -3.49
C ILE A 42 -12.90 13.00 -2.37
N THR A 43 -13.98 13.69 -2.72
CA THR A 43 -14.80 14.47 -1.79
C THR A 43 -16.24 13.91 -1.70
N GLY A 44 -17.01 14.35 -0.70
CA GLY A 44 -18.39 13.91 -0.50
C GLY A 44 -18.79 13.81 0.98
N VAL A 45 -20.09 13.69 1.23
CA VAL A 45 -20.67 13.63 2.59
C VAL A 45 -20.24 12.38 3.37
N ARG A 46 -20.37 12.38 4.70
CA ARG A 46 -20.07 11.20 5.53
C ARG A 46 -20.94 10.02 5.09
N GLY A 47 -20.34 8.83 4.97
CA GLY A 47 -21.06 7.63 4.53
C GLY A 47 -21.28 7.51 3.02
N SER A 48 -20.81 8.47 2.21
CA SER A 48 -20.96 8.43 0.74
C SER A 48 -20.07 7.40 0.01
N GLY A 49 -19.43 6.48 0.73
CA GLY A 49 -18.58 5.45 0.12
C GLY A 49 -17.17 5.88 -0.34
N LYS A 50 -16.66 7.06 0.06
CA LYS A 50 -15.33 7.54 -0.37
C LYS A 50 -14.20 6.53 -0.15
N THR A 51 -14.11 5.95 1.06
CA THR A 51 -13.08 4.95 1.38
C THR A 51 -13.29 3.69 0.57
N SER A 52 -14.53 3.21 0.45
CA SER A 52 -14.85 2.05 -0.40
C SER A 52 -14.48 2.27 -1.87
N PHE A 53 -14.69 3.48 -2.39
CA PHE A 53 -14.28 3.87 -3.73
C PHE A 53 -12.75 3.88 -3.86
N MET A 54 -12.01 4.45 -2.90
CA MET A 54 -10.54 4.38 -2.88
C MET A 54 -10.04 2.93 -2.85
N THR A 55 -10.62 2.07 -2.01
CA THR A 55 -10.30 0.65 -1.93
C THR A 55 -10.56 -0.09 -3.25
N GLN A 56 -11.62 0.28 -4.00
CA GLN A 56 -11.87 -0.29 -5.32
C GLN A 56 -10.82 0.15 -6.35
N VAL A 57 -10.43 1.44 -6.33
CA VAL A 57 -9.37 1.97 -7.21
C VAL A 57 -8.04 1.29 -6.90
N GLU A 58 -7.71 1.12 -5.63
CA GLU A 58 -6.54 0.40 -5.16
C GLU A 58 -6.54 -1.06 -5.65
N HIS A 59 -7.69 -1.75 -5.53
CA HIS A 59 -7.84 -3.13 -6.03
C HIS A 59 -7.55 -3.25 -7.53
N GLU A 60 -8.05 -2.31 -8.34
CA GLU A 60 -7.80 -2.28 -9.78
C GLU A 60 -6.34 -1.95 -10.13
N LEU A 61 -5.70 -1.04 -9.38
CA LEU A 61 -4.27 -0.71 -9.54
C LEU A 61 -3.38 -1.89 -9.17
N ASN A 62 -3.70 -2.62 -8.11
CA ASN A 62 -2.97 -3.80 -7.63
C ASN A 62 -3.01 -4.99 -8.62
N LYS A 63 -3.86 -4.96 -9.66
CA LYS A 63 -3.79 -5.94 -10.76
C LYS A 63 -2.53 -5.78 -11.62
N ASP A 64 -1.92 -4.60 -11.60
CA ASP A 64 -0.64 -4.33 -12.25
C ASP A 64 0.52 -4.61 -11.29
N LYS A 65 1.36 -5.60 -11.61
CA LYS A 65 2.52 -6.01 -10.78
C LYS A 65 3.59 -4.92 -10.63
N ASN A 66 3.57 -3.90 -11.50
CA ASN A 66 4.50 -2.77 -11.44
C ASN A 66 3.95 -1.58 -10.67
N CYS A 67 2.68 -1.62 -10.25
CA CYS A 67 2.07 -0.60 -9.41
C CYS A 67 2.19 -0.99 -7.94
N PHE A 68 2.51 -0.02 -7.09
CA PHE A 68 2.62 -0.22 -5.64
C PHE A 68 1.75 0.80 -4.93
N CYS A 69 0.72 0.31 -4.23
CA CYS A 69 -0.12 1.15 -3.38
C CYS A 69 0.53 1.30 -2.01
N ILE A 70 0.53 2.53 -1.49
CA ILE A 70 1.03 2.86 -0.15
C ILE A 70 -0.10 3.56 0.60
N ASP A 71 -0.58 2.92 1.66
CA ASP A 71 -1.69 3.43 2.46
C ASP A 71 -1.15 4.27 3.62
N LEU A 72 -1.44 5.56 3.59
CA LEU A 72 -1.00 6.50 4.62
C LEU A 72 -2.18 6.95 5.47
N VAL A 73 -2.03 6.79 6.78
CA VAL A 73 -2.94 7.34 7.78
C VAL A 73 -2.36 8.65 8.27
N ASN A 74 -3.18 9.69 8.34
CA ASN A 74 -2.76 11.01 8.79
C ASN A 74 -2.63 11.05 10.31
N ASP A 75 -1.51 10.53 10.82
CA ASP A 75 -1.12 10.54 12.22
C ASP A 75 0.38 10.91 12.38
N GLU A 76 0.86 10.96 13.62
CA GLU A 76 2.25 11.31 13.95
C GLU A 76 3.29 10.35 13.34
N SER A 77 2.86 9.13 12.95
CA SER A 77 3.70 8.07 12.40
C SER A 77 3.72 8.01 10.88
N LEU A 78 3.05 8.93 10.17
CA LEU A 78 2.90 8.94 8.71
C LEU A 78 4.22 8.69 7.96
N LEU A 79 5.29 9.40 8.33
CA LEU A 79 6.60 9.23 7.69
C LEU A 79 7.22 7.85 7.96
N ASN A 80 7.08 7.35 9.19
CA ASN A 80 7.60 6.04 9.56
C ASN A 80 6.84 4.94 8.82
N SER A 81 5.50 5.02 8.78
CA SER A 81 4.64 4.10 8.03
C SER A 81 4.97 4.09 6.53
N PHE A 82 5.18 5.27 5.94
CA PHE A 82 5.61 5.41 4.54
C PHE A 82 6.95 4.70 4.28
N ILE A 83 7.97 4.96 5.12
CA ILE A 83 9.30 4.37 4.98
C ILE A 83 9.24 2.85 5.14
N ASP A 84 8.49 2.35 6.13
CA ASP A 84 8.37 0.93 6.40
C ASP A 84 7.67 0.17 5.26
N GLN A 85 6.60 0.74 4.71
CA GLN A 85 5.91 0.17 3.54
C GLN A 85 6.84 0.16 2.31
N LEU A 86 7.56 1.24 2.04
CA LEU A 86 8.49 1.34 0.91
C LEU A 86 9.67 0.34 1.05
N ARG A 87 10.21 0.19 2.26
CA ARG A 87 11.26 -0.81 2.57
C ARG A 87 10.77 -2.23 2.36
N LYS A 88 9.53 -2.53 2.75
CA LYS A 88 8.94 -3.85 2.55
C LYS A 88 8.82 -4.17 1.05
N ILE A 89 8.27 -3.24 0.27
CA ILE A 89 8.11 -3.38 -1.19
C ILE A 89 9.46 -3.62 -1.87
N SER A 90 10.47 -2.80 -1.56
CA SER A 90 11.81 -2.92 -2.16
C SER A 90 12.50 -4.24 -1.81
N LYS A 91 12.44 -4.69 -0.55
CA LYS A 91 13.00 -5.99 -0.15
C LYS A 91 12.34 -7.15 -0.89
N THR A 92 11.01 -7.16 -1.00
CA THR A 92 10.29 -8.21 -1.72
C THR A 92 10.67 -8.26 -3.20
N LYS A 93 10.83 -7.10 -3.86
CA LYS A 93 11.24 -7.05 -5.27
C LYS A 93 12.68 -7.54 -5.48
N LEU A 94 13.60 -7.19 -4.58
CA LEU A 94 14.96 -7.70 -4.62
C LEU A 94 15.02 -9.20 -4.38
N GLN A 95 14.23 -9.73 -3.43
CA GLN A 95 14.13 -11.17 -3.19
C GLN A 95 13.61 -11.92 -4.42
N GLN A 96 12.55 -11.41 -5.06
CA GLN A 96 12.02 -11.98 -6.31
C GLN A 96 13.09 -12.04 -7.41
N LEU A 97 13.83 -10.94 -7.61
CA LEU A 97 14.90 -10.90 -8.62
C LEU A 97 16.03 -11.90 -8.32
N VAL A 98 16.41 -12.06 -7.04
CA VAL A 98 17.46 -13.00 -6.61
C VAL A 98 17.02 -14.45 -6.81
N GLU A 99 15.75 -14.75 -6.54
CA GLU A 99 15.14 -16.06 -6.82
C GLU A 99 15.09 -16.34 -8.33
N GLU A 100 14.68 -15.37 -9.15
CA GLU A 100 14.66 -15.47 -10.62
C GLU A 100 16.06 -15.71 -11.20
N LEU A 101 17.10 -15.11 -10.61
CA LEU A 101 18.50 -15.30 -11.00
C LEU A 101 19.12 -16.60 -10.44
N GLY A 102 18.38 -17.40 -9.68
CA GLY A 102 18.84 -18.67 -9.12
C GLY A 102 19.87 -18.53 -7.99
N LEU A 103 20.06 -17.34 -7.44
CA LEU A 103 21.05 -17.02 -6.41
C LEU A 103 20.51 -17.30 -4.99
N LYS A 104 20.06 -18.54 -4.74
CA LYS A 104 19.42 -18.99 -3.48
C LYS A 104 20.28 -18.82 -2.21
N SER A 105 21.55 -18.46 -2.34
CA SER A 105 22.53 -18.35 -1.26
C SER A 105 22.71 -16.94 -0.69
N ILE A 106 22.12 -15.90 -1.29
CA ILE A 106 22.29 -14.51 -0.84
C ILE A 106 21.18 -14.12 0.16
N ASN A 107 21.50 -14.20 1.45
CA ASN A 107 20.60 -13.74 2.53
C ASN A 107 20.73 -12.23 2.76
N PHE A 108 19.78 -11.44 2.28
CA PHE A 108 19.71 -9.98 2.47
C PHE A 108 19.24 -9.53 3.88
N ASN A 109 19.17 -10.45 4.85
CA ASN A 109 18.59 -10.21 6.18
C ASN A 109 19.55 -9.61 7.23
N LYS A 110 20.67 -8.98 6.83
CA LYS A 110 21.54 -8.25 7.77
C LYS A 110 21.84 -6.84 7.30
N VAL A 111 20.95 -5.93 7.66
CA VAL A 111 21.36 -4.56 8.03
C VAL A 111 20.93 -4.39 9.47
N GLN A 112 21.88 -4.61 10.39
CA GLN A 112 21.71 -4.34 11.81
C GLN A 112 21.49 -2.84 11.99
N ASP A 113 20.42 -2.52 12.72
CA ASP A 113 20.15 -1.21 13.29
C ASP A 113 21.32 -0.83 14.22
N GLY A 114 22.24 -0.03 13.70
CA GLY A 114 23.40 0.47 14.43
C GLY A 114 23.01 1.66 15.28
N ASN A 115 22.33 1.43 16.41
CA ASN A 115 22.15 2.46 17.43
C ASN A 115 22.02 1.86 18.84
N LYS A 116 23.08 1.20 19.33
CA LYS A 116 23.30 0.94 20.76
C LYS A 116 24.79 0.92 21.11
N THR A 117 25.46 2.07 21.02
CA THR A 117 26.70 2.30 21.79
C THR A 117 27.02 3.79 21.90
N ALA A 118 26.54 4.46 22.95
CA ALA A 118 27.22 5.60 23.57
C ALA A 118 26.47 6.08 24.83
N GLU A 119 26.44 5.26 25.89
CA GLU A 119 26.40 5.84 27.24
C GLU A 119 27.08 4.89 28.22
N VAL A 120 28.41 4.89 28.19
CA VAL A 120 29.23 4.45 29.31
C VAL A 120 30.31 5.50 29.51
N ALA A 121 30.42 5.96 30.76
CA ALA A 121 31.52 6.75 31.33
C ALA A 121 31.64 8.22 30.90
N LYS A 122 31.02 9.11 31.68
CA LYS A 122 31.76 10.26 32.22
C LYS A 122 31.71 10.21 33.74
N LYS A 123 32.92 10.28 34.28
CA LYS A 123 33.35 10.26 35.67
C LYS A 123 33.02 11.58 36.36
#